data_AF-A0A1H9CIC9-F1
#
_entry.id   AF-A0A1H9CIC9-F1
#
_cell.length_a   1.000
_cell.length_b   1.000
_cell.length_c   1.000
_cell.angle_alpha   90.00
_cell.angle_beta   90.00
_cell.angle_gamma   90.00
#
_symmetry.space_group_name_H-M   'P 1'
#
loop_
_entity.id
_entity.type
_entity.pdbx_description
1 polymer ?
#
loop_
_entity_poly.entity_id
_entity_poly.type
_entity_poly.pdbx_seq_one_letter_code
_entity_poly.pdbx_strand_id
1 'polypeptide(L)'
;MRKMKKIVAVVMCTALALTAVVSPFGKNDVKAAGTKTIKGFLSTALEPMGTTMYTYGGGWNEEDTGAGIETRTIGLSSRWAEFASQQTSSYNYKNYDYKTNSDVIHLGLDCSGYVGWALYNTLETENNKEGYVDYDNKVLEKLEKQGYGTLTMAKNVKDYKPGDIMKTPDHMWIVVGPCSDGSVVLMHSSPPGVQFSGTPTPSGKTNSEAVTIATYYKKTYYSSWYERYPDSSKGISYLSGYNQFRWFTSESSNFSDPEGYQNMTAVEVLKDLFGTVPPGYDTDTKNGTWKKDGKGWWYEYSDGSYPASKWVKIDNIWYYFKSSGYMATGWVKDGDWYYMDSSGAMQTGWVKSGSVWYYLKSSGAMATGWIQDGGNWYYLKSSGAMAAGEYIGKYYVDKSGKWVE
;
A
#
# COMPACT_ATOMS: atom_id res chain seq x y z
N MET A 1 25.19 61.96 -18.82
CA MET A 1 25.53 60.52 -18.84
C MET A 1 25.98 60.15 -17.44
N ARG A 2 25.49 59.18 -16.68
CA ARG A 2 24.45 58.15 -16.82
C ARG A 2 24.02 57.86 -15.37
N LYS A 3 22.73 57.99 -15.04
CA LYS A 3 22.19 57.71 -13.69
C LYS A 3 22.35 56.21 -13.37
N MET A 4 22.95 55.87 -12.23
CA MET A 4 22.93 54.52 -11.67
C MET A 4 21.50 54.14 -11.28
N LYS A 5 20.87 53.24 -12.03
CA LYS A 5 19.65 52.55 -11.61
C LYS A 5 20.04 51.48 -10.59
N LYS A 6 19.57 51.61 -9.35
CA LYS A 6 19.47 50.50 -8.41
C LYS A 6 18.53 49.46 -9.02
N ILE A 7 19.07 48.31 -9.41
CA ILE A 7 18.29 47.12 -9.70
C ILE A 7 17.92 46.54 -8.33
N VAL A 8 16.70 46.80 -7.89
CA VAL A 8 16.07 46.00 -6.84
C VAL A 8 15.76 44.66 -7.49
N ALA A 9 16.58 43.65 -7.20
CA ALA A 9 16.19 42.27 -7.47
C ALA A 9 15.03 41.96 -6.52
N VAL A 10 13.81 42.06 -7.04
CA VAL A 10 12.65 41.44 -6.41
C VAL A 10 12.91 39.94 -6.50
N VAL A 11 13.45 39.37 -5.43
CA VAL A 11 13.33 37.93 -5.21
C VAL A 11 11.84 37.69 -5.02
N MET A 12 11.16 37.34 -6.12
CA MET A 12 9.88 36.64 -6.03
C MET A 12 10.20 35.34 -5.30
N CYS A 13 10.02 35.38 -3.98
CA CYS A 13 9.83 34.19 -3.18
C CYS A 13 8.52 33.58 -3.68
N THR A 14 8.59 32.78 -4.74
CA THR A 14 7.59 31.75 -4.98
C THR A 14 7.72 30.83 -3.78
N ALA A 15 6.89 31.09 -2.77
CA ALA A 15 6.50 30.06 -1.85
C ALA A 15 5.97 28.93 -2.73
N LEU A 16 6.81 27.93 -3.01
CA LEU A 16 6.29 26.61 -3.27
C LEU A 16 5.44 26.33 -2.05
N ALA A 17 4.13 26.39 -2.22
CA ALA A 17 3.21 25.83 -1.27
C ALA A 17 3.75 24.42 -1.02
N LEU A 18 4.28 24.22 0.20
CA LEU A 18 4.53 22.90 0.74
C LEU A 18 3.17 22.22 0.64
N THR A 19 2.96 21.45 -0.42
CA THR A 19 1.87 20.51 -0.44
C THR A 19 2.25 19.57 0.67
N ALA A 20 1.60 19.75 1.83
CA ALA A 20 1.68 18.81 2.92
C ALA A 20 1.53 17.44 2.26
N VAL A 21 2.51 16.57 2.45
CA VAL A 21 2.40 15.17 2.06
C VAL A 21 1.23 14.67 2.89
N VAL A 22 0.04 14.70 2.30
CA VAL A 22 -1.14 14.11 2.89
C VAL A 22 -0.81 12.64 2.89
N SER A 23 -0.61 12.10 4.09
CA SER A 23 -0.58 10.66 4.29
C SER A 23 -1.71 10.05 3.45
N PRO A 24 -1.48 8.95 2.70
CA PRO A 24 -2.55 8.30 1.95
C PRO A 24 -3.74 7.93 2.86
N PHE A 25 -3.51 7.89 4.18
CA PHE A 25 -4.56 7.92 5.18
C PHE A 25 -5.17 9.33 5.25
N GLY A 26 -6.38 9.46 4.68
CA GLY A 26 -7.23 10.62 4.92
C GLY A 26 -7.29 10.95 6.41
N LYS A 27 -7.44 12.22 6.75
CA LYS A 27 -7.38 12.81 8.11
C LYS A 27 -8.24 12.13 9.20
N ASN A 28 -8.99 11.07 8.89
CA ASN A 28 -9.97 10.44 9.77
C ASN A 28 -9.70 8.97 10.17
N ASP A 29 -8.65 8.29 9.66
CA ASP A 29 -8.43 6.85 10.01
C ASP A 29 -7.05 6.49 10.59
N VAL A 30 -6.11 7.43 10.74
CA VAL A 30 -4.89 7.19 11.53
C VAL A 30 -5.21 7.37 13.01
N LYS A 31 -5.50 6.26 13.69
CA LYS A 31 -5.70 6.22 15.14
C LYS A 31 -4.44 6.68 15.89
N ALA A 32 -4.69 7.29 17.04
CA ALA A 32 -3.71 7.81 17.99
C ALA A 32 -2.64 6.77 18.39
N ALA A 33 -1.42 7.26 18.60
CA ALA A 33 -0.34 6.50 19.24
C ALA A 33 -0.83 5.76 20.50
N GLY A 34 -0.30 4.56 20.75
CA GLY A 34 -0.67 3.73 21.90
C GLY A 34 -1.78 2.69 21.64
N THR A 35 -2.10 2.37 20.38
CA THR A 35 -3.03 1.28 20.06
C THR A 35 -2.28 -0.07 20.02
N LYS A 36 -2.20 -0.77 21.17
CA LYS A 36 -1.49 -2.06 21.35
C LYS A 36 -2.20 -3.25 20.66
N THR A 37 -2.25 -3.19 19.33
CA THR A 37 -2.84 -4.20 18.45
C THR A 37 -1.91 -4.51 17.28
N ILE A 38 -2.05 -5.68 16.64
CA ILE A 38 -1.25 -6.01 15.44
C ILE A 38 -1.52 -5.00 14.31
N LYS A 39 -2.80 -4.67 14.07
CA LYS A 39 -3.18 -3.63 13.12
C LYS A 39 -2.54 -2.28 13.48
N GLY A 40 -2.66 -1.87 14.73
CA GLY A 40 -2.06 -0.62 15.23
C GLY A 40 -0.56 -0.55 14.98
N PHE A 41 0.19 -1.60 15.30
CA PHE A 41 1.63 -1.67 15.05
C PHE A 41 1.98 -1.56 13.57
N LEU A 42 1.28 -2.29 12.70
CA LEU A 42 1.52 -2.22 11.26
C LEU A 42 1.13 -0.85 10.68
N SER A 43 0.01 -0.28 11.11
CA SER A 43 -0.40 1.09 10.73
C SER A 43 0.64 2.12 11.17
N THR A 44 1.11 2.06 12.41
CA THR A 44 2.18 2.94 12.91
C THR A 44 3.45 2.79 12.08
N ALA A 45 3.88 1.55 11.81
CA ALA A 45 5.08 1.26 11.03
C ALA A 45 5.00 1.75 9.56
N LEU A 46 3.81 2.06 9.03
CA LEU A 46 3.63 2.66 7.70
C LEU A 46 3.91 4.16 7.65
N GLU A 47 3.78 4.89 8.76
CA GLU A 47 3.88 6.36 8.77
C GLU A 47 5.21 6.91 8.20
N PRO A 48 6.39 6.32 8.46
CA PRO A 48 7.66 6.82 7.91
C PRO A 48 7.87 6.45 6.43
N MET A 49 6.98 5.65 5.82
CA MET A 49 7.17 5.16 4.46
C MET A 49 7.19 6.27 3.43
N GLY A 50 8.17 6.21 2.53
CA GLY A 50 8.29 7.15 1.42
C GLY A 50 8.69 8.58 1.82
N THR A 51 8.88 8.83 3.12
CA THR A 51 9.20 10.14 3.70
C THR A 51 10.43 10.11 4.60
N THR A 52 11.00 8.93 4.88
CA THR A 52 12.15 8.79 5.77
C THR A 52 13.29 8.05 5.08
N MET A 53 14.46 8.70 5.00
CA MET A 53 15.67 8.13 4.41
C MET A 53 16.36 7.19 5.40
N TYR A 54 17.11 6.23 4.86
CA TYR A 54 18.02 5.41 5.65
C TYR A 54 19.28 6.21 5.94
N THR A 55 19.60 6.44 7.21
CA THR A 55 20.88 7.03 7.62
C THR A 55 21.59 6.07 8.56
N TYR A 56 22.92 5.94 8.46
CA TYR A 56 23.66 5.04 9.35
C TYR A 56 23.61 5.59 10.78
N GLY A 57 23.16 4.79 11.75
CA GLY A 57 22.93 5.22 13.14
C GLY A 57 21.65 6.04 13.32
N GLY A 58 20.81 6.14 12.29
CA GLY A 58 19.55 6.89 12.37
C GLY A 58 18.64 6.36 13.48
N GLY A 59 18.25 7.23 14.41
CA GLY A 59 17.40 6.90 15.55
C GLY A 59 18.13 6.44 16.83
N TRP A 60 19.46 6.39 16.81
CA TRP A 60 20.29 6.22 18.01
C TRP A 60 20.55 7.56 18.70
N ASN A 61 20.92 7.51 19.99
CA ASN A 61 21.42 8.68 20.70
C ASN A 61 22.87 9.00 20.31
N GLU A 62 23.31 10.21 20.66
CA GLU A 62 24.62 10.75 20.36
C GLU A 62 25.76 9.92 20.98
N GLU A 63 25.51 9.25 22.10
CA GLU A 63 26.47 8.35 22.73
C GLU A 63 26.56 6.97 22.05
N ASP A 64 25.71 6.68 21.06
CA ASP A 64 25.60 5.37 20.41
C ASP A 64 25.39 4.26 21.45
N THR A 65 24.46 4.45 22.38
CA THR A 65 24.20 3.50 23.49
C THR A 65 22.75 3.03 23.57
N GLY A 66 21.85 3.67 22.81
CA GLY A 66 20.46 3.25 22.69
C GLY A 66 19.62 4.27 21.93
N ALA A 67 18.36 4.36 22.30
CA ALA A 67 17.37 5.18 21.59
C ALA A 67 17.62 6.69 21.71
N GLY A 68 17.71 7.34 20.54
CA GLY A 68 17.76 8.78 20.38
C GLY A 68 16.42 9.47 20.67
N ILE A 69 16.43 10.80 20.63
CA ILE A 69 15.24 11.60 20.93
C ILE A 69 14.10 11.35 19.93
N GLU A 70 14.43 11.17 18.64
CA GLU A 70 13.41 10.96 17.61
C GLU A 70 12.69 9.63 17.77
N THR A 71 13.38 8.58 18.21
CA THR A 71 12.76 7.24 18.44
C THR A 71 12.04 7.15 19.79
N ARG A 72 12.17 8.18 20.64
CA ARG A 72 11.47 8.36 21.93
C ARG A 72 10.46 9.50 21.91
N THR A 73 10.04 9.91 20.72
CA THR A 73 9.04 10.96 20.52
C THR A 73 7.83 10.37 19.81
N ILE A 74 6.64 10.68 20.32
CA ILE A 74 5.37 10.32 19.71
C ILE A 74 5.17 11.17 18.45
N GLY A 75 4.90 10.48 17.34
CA GLY A 75 4.72 11.06 16.02
C GLY A 75 5.98 11.02 15.16
N LEU A 76 5.78 11.40 13.90
CA LEU A 76 6.84 11.43 12.89
C LEU A 76 7.65 12.73 13.03
N SER A 77 8.98 12.64 12.96
CA SER A 77 9.84 13.82 12.93
C SER A 77 9.70 14.56 11.59
N SER A 78 9.40 15.86 11.62
CA SER A 78 9.33 16.68 10.40
C SER A 78 10.67 16.74 9.67
N ARG A 79 11.78 16.63 10.41
CA ARG A 79 13.15 16.64 9.87
C ARG A 79 13.40 15.49 8.89
N TRP A 80 12.76 14.35 9.08
CA TRP A 80 12.88 13.20 8.18
C TRP A 80 12.27 13.49 6.81
N ALA A 81 11.04 14.00 6.79
CA ALA A 81 10.34 14.37 5.56
C ALA A 81 11.07 15.52 4.84
N GLU A 82 11.54 16.52 5.58
CA GLU A 82 12.36 17.61 5.04
C GLU A 82 13.63 17.08 4.38
N PHE A 83 14.39 16.23 5.09
CA PHE A 83 15.61 15.63 4.55
C PHE A 83 15.33 14.74 3.32
N ALA A 84 14.30 13.89 3.38
CA ALA A 84 13.92 13.01 2.28
C ALA A 84 13.48 13.79 1.03
N SER A 85 12.81 14.93 1.20
CA SER A 85 12.39 15.80 0.08
C SER A 85 13.56 16.41 -0.69
N GLN A 86 14.73 16.54 -0.05
CA GLN A 86 15.94 17.09 -0.67
C GLN A 86 16.74 16.04 -1.45
N GLN A 87 16.42 14.75 -1.28
CA GLN A 87 17.16 13.65 -1.91
C GLN A 87 16.63 13.34 -3.31
N THR A 88 17.54 12.97 -4.20
CA THR A 88 17.23 12.53 -5.57
C THR A 88 17.47 11.02 -5.71
N SER A 89 17.23 10.48 -6.90
CA SER A 89 17.56 9.09 -7.25
C SER A 89 19.06 8.76 -7.11
N SER A 90 19.94 9.75 -6.99
CA SER A 90 21.38 9.55 -6.76
C SER A 90 21.77 9.49 -5.27
N TYR A 91 20.79 9.39 -4.36
CA TYR A 91 21.06 9.27 -2.93
C TYR A 91 22.01 8.09 -2.63
N ASN A 92 23.01 8.36 -1.80
CA ASN A 92 23.96 7.34 -1.33
C ASN A 92 24.13 7.48 0.18
N TYR A 93 23.63 6.50 0.92
CA TYR A 93 23.69 6.48 2.38
C TYR A 93 25.12 6.55 2.93
N LYS A 94 26.14 6.14 2.16
CA LYS A 94 27.55 6.21 2.59
C LYS A 94 28.06 7.65 2.78
N ASN A 95 27.39 8.64 2.19
CA ASN A 95 27.68 10.06 2.41
C ASN A 95 27.11 10.57 3.75
N TYR A 96 26.32 9.74 4.42
CA TYR A 96 25.61 10.03 5.67
C TYR A 96 26.02 8.99 6.71
N ASP A 97 27.27 9.07 7.15
CA ASP A 97 27.86 8.23 8.19
C ASP A 97 28.03 9.06 9.48
N TYR A 98 27.34 8.65 10.55
CA TYR A 98 27.41 9.28 11.86
C TYR A 98 28.83 9.38 12.43
N LYS A 99 29.74 8.47 12.05
CA LYS A 99 31.15 8.52 12.47
C LYS A 99 31.89 9.74 11.93
N THR A 100 31.38 10.33 10.84
CA THR A 100 31.96 11.51 10.20
C THR A 100 31.14 12.77 10.46
N ASN A 101 29.83 12.63 10.68
CA ASN A 101 28.94 13.72 11.04
C ASN A 101 27.83 13.21 11.97
N SER A 102 27.95 13.48 13.27
CA SER A 102 26.99 13.03 14.28
C SER A 102 25.56 13.52 14.02
N ASP A 103 25.37 14.66 13.34
CA ASP A 103 24.03 15.20 13.04
C ASP A 103 23.19 14.27 12.16
N VAL A 104 23.82 13.32 11.48
CA VAL A 104 23.18 12.36 10.56
C VAL A 104 22.21 11.42 11.28
N ILE A 105 22.44 11.11 12.55
CA ILE A 105 21.57 10.19 13.33
C ILE A 105 20.14 10.74 13.48
N HIS A 106 19.97 12.06 13.29
CA HIS A 106 18.70 12.76 13.40
C HIS A 106 17.98 12.95 12.05
N LEU A 107 18.63 12.63 10.92
CA LEU A 107 18.11 12.90 9.57
C LEU A 107 17.23 11.79 9.00
N GLY A 108 17.28 10.60 9.59
CA GLY A 108 16.60 9.42 9.10
C GLY A 108 16.62 8.30 10.13
N LEU A 109 16.37 7.09 9.67
CA LEU A 109 16.30 5.89 10.52
C LEU A 109 17.11 4.77 9.89
N ASP A 110 17.97 4.12 10.68
CA ASP A 110 18.46 2.80 10.28
C ASP A 110 17.39 1.72 10.56
N CYS A 111 17.73 0.44 10.35
CA CYS A 111 16.77 -0.64 10.53
C CYS A 111 16.29 -0.79 11.99
N SER A 112 17.20 -0.68 12.96
CA SER A 112 16.90 -0.75 14.39
C SER A 112 16.17 0.50 14.89
N GLY A 113 16.56 1.69 14.45
CA GLY A 113 15.87 2.94 14.75
C GLY A 113 14.45 2.96 14.22
N TYR A 114 14.22 2.40 13.02
CA TYR A 114 12.87 2.25 12.45
C TYR A 114 11.98 1.33 13.28
N VAL A 115 12.45 0.11 13.59
CA VAL A 115 11.68 -0.83 14.42
C VAL A 115 11.48 -0.26 15.82
N GLY A 116 12.50 0.37 16.41
CA GLY A 116 12.41 1.02 17.70
C GLY A 116 11.41 2.17 17.74
N TRP A 117 11.38 3.03 16.73
CA TRP A 117 10.36 4.08 16.60
C TRP A 117 8.95 3.50 16.47
N ALA A 118 8.78 2.44 15.66
CA ALA A 118 7.49 1.78 15.48
C ALA A 118 6.99 1.14 16.79
N LEU A 119 7.89 0.46 17.53
CA LEU A 119 7.61 -0.07 18.86
C LEU A 119 7.22 1.04 19.84
N TYR A 120 7.99 2.13 19.89
CA TYR A 120 7.72 3.26 20.78
C TYR A 120 6.34 3.86 20.54
N ASN A 121 6.03 4.18 19.28
CA ASN A 121 4.76 4.81 18.90
C ASN A 121 3.55 3.86 19.01
N THR A 122 3.80 2.57 19.19
CA THR A 122 2.76 1.56 19.44
C THR A 122 2.54 1.33 20.94
N LEU A 123 3.63 1.27 21.72
CA LEU A 123 3.60 0.83 23.11
C LEU A 123 3.49 1.98 24.11
N GLU A 124 3.94 3.18 23.74
CA GLU A 124 3.96 4.37 24.58
C GLU A 124 2.92 5.42 24.12
N THR A 125 2.53 6.27 25.07
CA THR A 125 1.59 7.38 24.85
C THR A 125 2.19 8.75 25.18
N GLU A 126 3.44 8.78 25.67
CA GLU A 126 4.14 9.98 26.14
C GLU A 126 5.57 9.97 25.62
N ASN A 127 6.13 11.16 25.38
CA ASN A 127 7.52 11.31 24.97
C ASN A 127 8.51 10.97 26.11
N ASN A 128 9.77 10.75 25.74
CA ASN A 128 10.92 10.63 26.65
C ASN A 128 10.92 9.44 27.62
N LYS A 129 9.99 8.48 27.50
CA LYS A 129 10.13 7.14 28.12
C LYS A 129 11.37 6.40 27.61
N GLU A 130 11.71 5.29 28.26
CA GLU A 130 12.76 4.37 27.76
C GLU A 130 12.42 3.95 26.32
N GLY A 131 13.42 3.97 25.43
CA GLY A 131 13.21 3.66 24.02
C GLY A 131 13.48 2.21 23.68
N TYR A 132 13.20 1.86 22.42
CA TYR A 132 13.22 0.49 21.91
C TYR A 132 14.36 0.23 20.92
N VAL A 133 15.47 0.98 21.06
CA VAL A 133 16.70 0.82 20.27
C VAL A 133 17.82 0.47 21.24
N ASP A 134 18.52 -0.64 20.97
CA ASP A 134 19.66 -1.09 21.77
C ASP A 134 20.60 -2.01 20.98
N TYR A 135 21.79 -2.22 21.54
CA TYR A 135 22.80 -3.12 20.99
C TYR A 135 22.31 -4.57 20.88
N ASP A 136 22.73 -5.23 19.80
CA ASP A 136 22.35 -6.61 19.43
C ASP A 136 20.83 -6.82 19.27
N ASN A 137 20.07 -5.72 19.17
CA ASN A 137 18.61 -5.73 19.12
C ASN A 137 17.99 -6.53 20.27
N LYS A 138 18.53 -6.35 21.49
CA LYS A 138 18.12 -7.03 22.74
C LYS A 138 16.76 -6.57 23.25
N VAL A 139 16.19 -5.53 22.65
CA VAL A 139 14.85 -5.04 22.94
C VAL A 139 13.80 -6.15 22.83
N LEU A 140 13.93 -7.07 21.88
CA LEU A 140 12.97 -8.17 21.70
C LEU A 140 13.07 -9.20 22.84
N GLU A 141 14.26 -9.45 23.38
CA GLU A 141 14.47 -10.28 24.57
C GLU A 141 13.86 -9.62 25.83
N LYS A 142 13.89 -8.28 25.92
CA LYS A 142 13.21 -7.55 27.00
C LYS A 142 11.69 -7.69 26.87
N LEU A 143 11.15 -7.52 25.67
CA LEU A 143 9.71 -7.70 25.39
C LEU A 143 9.24 -9.12 25.68
N GLU A 144 10.02 -10.15 25.33
CA GLU A 144 9.73 -11.54 25.67
C GLU A 144 9.66 -11.74 27.21
N LYS A 145 10.64 -11.23 27.96
CA LYS A 145 10.64 -11.30 29.43
C LYS A 145 9.47 -10.56 30.08
N GLN A 146 8.96 -9.52 29.41
CA GLN A 146 7.77 -8.77 29.83
C GLN A 146 6.45 -9.46 29.41
N GLY A 147 6.52 -10.59 28.69
CA GLY A 147 5.36 -11.37 28.29
C GLY A 147 4.62 -10.83 27.07
N TYR A 148 5.25 -9.98 26.25
CA TYR A 148 4.63 -9.47 25.01
C TYR A 148 4.60 -10.50 23.88
N GLY A 149 5.48 -11.49 23.92
CA GLY A 149 5.64 -12.44 22.84
C GLY A 149 6.74 -13.45 23.12
N THR A 150 7.15 -14.16 22.07
CA THR A 150 8.20 -15.17 22.13
C THR A 150 9.23 -14.98 21.04
N LEU A 151 10.51 -15.21 21.39
CA LEU A 151 11.61 -15.28 20.45
C LEU A 151 11.84 -16.72 19.99
N THR A 152 11.70 -16.93 18.70
CA THR A 152 12.04 -18.17 18.01
C THR A 152 13.38 -18.01 17.29
N MET A 153 14.34 -18.86 17.62
CA MET A 153 15.64 -18.89 16.95
C MET A 153 15.48 -19.18 15.46
N ALA A 154 16.30 -18.56 14.61
CA ALA A 154 16.19 -18.62 13.14
C ALA A 154 16.00 -20.03 12.57
N LYS A 155 16.75 -21.01 13.08
CA LYS A 155 16.66 -22.42 12.66
C LYS A 155 15.31 -23.10 12.93
N ASN A 156 14.50 -22.51 13.80
CA ASN A 156 13.21 -23.02 14.26
C ASN A 156 12.02 -22.22 13.70
N VAL A 157 12.27 -21.15 12.94
CA VAL A 157 11.21 -20.36 12.28
C VAL A 157 10.58 -21.21 11.18
N LYS A 158 9.25 -21.30 11.17
CA LYS A 158 8.48 -22.15 10.23
C LYS A 158 7.53 -21.37 9.33
N ASP A 159 7.11 -20.20 9.77
CA ASP A 159 6.11 -19.35 9.13
C ASP A 159 6.39 -17.88 9.43
N TYR A 160 5.73 -17.00 8.70
CA TYR A 160 5.80 -15.54 8.88
C TYR A 160 4.38 -15.02 9.03
N LYS A 161 4.12 -14.29 10.10
CA LYS A 161 2.80 -13.74 10.42
C LYS A 161 2.84 -12.23 10.44
N PRO A 162 1.75 -11.56 10.04
CA PRO A 162 1.65 -10.11 10.15
C PRO A 162 2.01 -9.60 11.55
N GLY A 163 2.91 -8.61 11.60
CA GLY A 163 3.40 -8.03 12.84
C GLY A 163 4.63 -8.72 13.46
N ASP A 164 5.05 -9.89 12.97
CA ASP A 164 6.31 -10.50 13.41
C ASP A 164 7.48 -9.52 13.18
N ILE A 165 8.42 -9.50 14.12
CA ILE A 165 9.67 -8.72 14.01
C ILE A 165 10.81 -9.71 13.84
N MET A 166 11.59 -9.52 12.78
CA MET A 166 12.68 -10.41 12.41
C MET A 166 14.00 -9.72 12.73
N LYS A 167 14.90 -10.39 13.46
CA LYS A 167 16.19 -9.82 13.89
C LYS A 167 17.40 -10.72 13.72
N THR A 168 18.53 -10.10 13.44
CA THR A 168 19.89 -10.53 13.79
C THR A 168 20.45 -9.54 14.83
N PRO A 169 21.67 -9.71 15.35
CA PRO A 169 22.29 -8.69 16.20
C PRO A 169 22.46 -7.32 15.52
N ASP A 170 22.61 -7.30 14.20
CA ASP A 170 22.93 -6.11 13.40
C ASP A 170 21.80 -5.62 12.50
N HIS A 171 20.68 -6.35 12.41
CA HIS A 171 19.65 -6.06 11.41
C HIS A 171 18.24 -6.42 11.88
N MET A 172 17.23 -5.61 11.52
CA MET A 172 15.83 -5.86 11.86
C MET A 172 14.83 -5.44 10.77
N TRP A 173 13.66 -6.07 10.74
CA TRP A 173 12.55 -5.68 9.84
C TRP A 173 11.21 -6.23 10.34
N ILE A 174 10.11 -5.71 9.78
CA ILE A 174 8.74 -6.03 10.20
C ILE A 174 8.04 -6.80 9.08
N VAL A 175 7.40 -7.92 9.42
CA VAL A 175 6.58 -8.71 8.50
C VAL A 175 5.23 -8.03 8.29
N VAL A 176 4.89 -7.75 7.03
CA VAL A 176 3.53 -7.34 6.65
C VAL A 176 2.64 -8.57 6.52
N GLY A 177 3.12 -9.61 5.86
CA GLY A 177 2.42 -10.89 5.78
C GLY A 177 3.02 -11.87 4.77
N PRO A 178 2.58 -13.13 4.80
CA PRO A 178 3.00 -14.17 3.87
C PRO A 178 2.22 -14.12 2.54
N CYS A 179 2.82 -14.66 1.49
CA CYS A 179 2.23 -14.86 0.17
C CYS A 179 2.03 -16.34 -0.14
N SER A 180 1.23 -16.66 -1.16
CA SER A 180 0.84 -18.04 -1.47
C SER A 180 2.00 -18.88 -2.02
N ASP A 181 2.96 -18.22 -2.67
CA ASP A 181 4.20 -18.80 -3.20
C ASP A 181 5.31 -18.94 -2.12
N GLY A 182 4.98 -18.64 -0.86
CA GLY A 182 5.90 -18.69 0.28
C GLY A 182 6.84 -17.49 0.40
N SER A 183 6.75 -16.50 -0.48
CA SER A 183 7.43 -15.21 -0.30
C SER A 183 6.76 -14.36 0.78
N VAL A 184 7.43 -13.32 1.25
CA VAL A 184 6.97 -12.47 2.36
C VAL A 184 7.07 -11.00 1.97
N VAL A 185 5.99 -10.24 2.22
CA VAL A 185 6.02 -8.78 2.14
C VAL A 185 6.47 -8.22 3.49
N LEU A 186 7.37 -7.24 3.47
CA LEU A 186 7.94 -6.64 4.66
C LEU A 186 8.00 -5.11 4.57
N MET A 187 8.04 -4.47 5.73
CA MET A 187 8.42 -3.07 5.89
C MET A 187 9.80 -2.99 6.52
N HIS A 188 10.64 -2.12 5.98
CA HIS A 188 12.03 -2.10 6.37
C HIS A 188 12.70 -0.76 6.04
N SER A 189 13.50 -0.24 6.97
CA SER A 189 14.49 0.79 6.67
C SER A 189 15.79 0.18 6.19
N SER A 190 16.02 0.24 4.88
CA SER A 190 17.30 -0.09 4.25
C SER A 190 17.56 0.88 3.11
N PRO A 191 18.82 1.10 2.68
CA PRO A 191 19.09 1.99 1.56
C PRO A 191 18.12 1.76 0.39
N PRO A 192 17.37 2.80 -0.03
CA PRO A 192 17.55 4.21 0.32
C PRO A 192 16.76 4.73 1.54
N GLY A 193 15.79 3.99 2.09
CA GLY A 193 14.99 4.41 3.25
C GLY A 193 13.87 3.45 3.62
N VAL A 194 12.89 3.96 4.38
CA VAL A 194 11.75 3.17 4.86
C VAL A 194 10.79 2.90 3.70
N GLN A 195 10.58 1.62 3.40
CA GLN A 195 9.77 1.20 2.27
C GLN A 195 9.21 -0.22 2.42
N PHE A 196 8.22 -0.54 1.58
CA PHE A 196 7.85 -1.92 1.31
C PHE A 196 8.96 -2.64 0.55
N SER A 197 9.12 -3.92 0.85
CA SER A 197 9.89 -4.83 0.03
C SER A 197 9.28 -6.24 0.04
N GLY A 198 9.63 -7.03 -0.96
CA GLY A 198 9.28 -8.44 -1.06
C GLY A 198 10.52 -9.32 -1.10
N THR A 199 10.45 -10.47 -0.44
CA THR A 199 11.46 -11.51 -0.58
C THR A 199 11.25 -12.30 -1.88
N PRO A 200 12.26 -13.02 -2.40
CA PRO A 200 12.02 -14.09 -3.36
C PRO A 200 11.16 -15.20 -2.72
N THR A 201 10.74 -16.17 -3.53
CA THR A 201 10.19 -17.43 -3.00
C THR A 201 11.28 -18.23 -2.24
N PRO A 202 10.90 -19.23 -1.43
CA PRO A 202 11.87 -20.12 -0.79
C PRO A 202 12.81 -20.84 -1.76
N SER A 203 12.39 -21.03 -3.02
CA SER A 203 13.23 -21.59 -4.09
C SER A 203 14.16 -20.58 -4.77
N GLY A 204 14.18 -19.32 -4.31
CA GLY A 204 15.03 -18.25 -4.85
C GLY A 204 14.45 -17.51 -6.06
N LYS A 205 13.17 -17.69 -6.40
CA LYS A 205 12.55 -16.98 -7.53
C LYS A 205 12.31 -15.52 -7.17
N THR A 206 12.94 -14.60 -7.90
CA THR A 206 12.94 -13.16 -7.59
C THR A 206 11.70 -12.41 -8.07
N ASN A 207 10.99 -12.92 -9.08
CA ASN A 207 9.66 -12.43 -9.48
C ASN A 207 8.57 -13.15 -8.67
N SER A 208 8.61 -12.97 -7.35
CA SER A 208 7.65 -13.52 -6.40
C SER A 208 6.37 -12.67 -6.31
N GLU A 209 5.34 -13.23 -5.70
CA GLU A 209 4.14 -12.50 -5.31
C GLU A 209 4.48 -11.33 -4.40
N ALA A 210 5.33 -11.52 -3.39
CA ALA A 210 5.69 -10.45 -2.46
C ALA A 210 6.35 -9.25 -3.14
N VAL A 211 7.25 -9.47 -4.10
CA VAL A 211 7.86 -8.37 -4.86
C VAL A 211 6.81 -7.66 -5.70
N THR A 212 5.91 -8.40 -6.34
CA THR A 212 4.80 -7.85 -7.14
C THR A 212 3.88 -6.98 -6.28
N ILE A 213 3.48 -7.47 -5.11
CA ILE A 213 2.60 -6.77 -4.16
C ILE A 213 3.31 -5.52 -3.62
N ALA A 214 4.55 -5.64 -3.14
CA ALA A 214 5.32 -4.52 -2.61
C ALA A 214 5.52 -3.41 -3.67
N THR A 215 5.81 -3.78 -4.92
CA THR A 215 5.92 -2.83 -6.04
C THR A 215 4.59 -2.14 -6.33
N TYR A 216 3.47 -2.85 -6.32
CA TYR A 216 2.14 -2.26 -6.54
C TYR A 216 1.83 -1.18 -5.50
N TYR A 217 1.92 -1.48 -4.20
CA TYR A 217 1.58 -0.50 -3.17
C TYR A 217 2.55 0.68 -3.16
N LYS A 218 3.84 0.44 -3.38
CA LYS A 218 4.83 1.51 -3.50
C LYS A 218 4.54 2.44 -4.67
N LYS A 219 4.20 1.89 -5.84
CA LYS A 219 3.84 2.69 -7.03
C LYS A 219 2.52 3.45 -6.85
N THR A 220 1.52 2.83 -6.23
CA THR A 220 0.16 3.38 -6.09
C THR A 220 0.08 4.47 -5.03
N TYR A 221 0.70 4.26 -3.86
CA TYR A 221 0.55 5.15 -2.70
C TYR A 221 1.77 6.01 -2.41
N TYR A 222 2.94 5.66 -2.95
CA TYR A 222 4.21 6.36 -2.71
C TYR A 222 4.93 6.65 -4.05
N SER A 223 4.19 7.11 -5.06
CA SER A 223 4.67 7.27 -6.44
C SER A 223 5.96 8.09 -6.57
N SER A 224 6.04 9.24 -5.91
CA SER A 224 7.25 10.09 -5.92
C SER A 224 8.47 9.41 -5.27
N TRP A 225 8.25 8.50 -4.33
CA TRP A 225 9.31 7.66 -3.79
C TRP A 225 9.70 6.56 -4.79
N TYR A 226 8.71 5.87 -5.36
CA TYR A 226 8.91 4.82 -6.37
C TYR A 226 9.69 5.33 -7.60
N GLU A 227 9.39 6.53 -8.08
CA GLU A 227 10.09 7.16 -9.20
C GLU A 227 11.58 7.36 -8.93
N ARG A 228 11.94 7.73 -7.69
CA ARG A 228 13.34 7.89 -7.29
C ARG A 228 14.01 6.56 -6.99
N TYR A 229 13.27 5.62 -6.39
CA TYR A 229 13.79 4.39 -5.81
C TYR A 229 12.88 3.21 -6.16
N PRO A 230 12.96 2.64 -7.37
CA PRO A 230 11.98 1.66 -7.85
C PRO A 230 12.14 0.26 -7.25
N ASP A 231 13.34 -0.11 -6.77
CA ASP A 231 13.61 -1.45 -6.25
C ASP A 231 12.81 -1.77 -4.98
N SER A 232 12.02 -2.83 -5.04
CA SER A 232 11.21 -3.36 -3.93
C SER A 232 11.60 -4.79 -3.58
N SER A 233 12.78 -5.25 -3.98
CA SER A 233 13.23 -6.62 -3.74
C SER A 233 14.19 -6.73 -2.55
N LYS A 234 14.24 -7.92 -1.95
CA LYS A 234 15.28 -8.33 -0.99
C LYS A 234 15.87 -9.68 -1.37
N GLY A 235 17.01 -10.02 -0.76
CA GLY A 235 17.68 -11.30 -0.99
C GLY A 235 16.99 -12.45 -0.24
N ILE A 236 17.29 -13.68 -0.66
CA ILE A 236 16.80 -14.91 -0.01
C ILE A 236 17.18 -15.00 1.48
N SER A 237 18.24 -14.31 1.90
CA SER A 237 18.63 -14.21 3.30
C SER A 237 17.52 -13.64 4.18
N TYR A 238 16.54 -12.90 3.65
CA TYR A 238 15.40 -12.43 4.45
C TYR A 238 14.41 -13.54 4.80
N LEU A 239 14.54 -14.73 4.20
CA LEU A 239 13.78 -15.93 4.58
C LEU A 239 14.59 -16.90 5.47
N SER A 240 15.81 -16.53 5.88
CA SER A 240 16.68 -17.43 6.64
C SER A 240 17.63 -16.68 7.57
N GLY A 241 17.95 -17.22 8.74
CA GLY A 241 19.00 -16.63 9.59
C GLY A 241 18.55 -15.43 10.44
N TYR A 242 17.28 -15.06 10.41
CA TYR A 242 16.68 -14.11 11.34
C TYR A 242 15.93 -14.84 12.45
N ASN A 243 16.18 -14.49 13.71
CA ASN A 243 15.29 -14.85 14.80
C ASN A 243 13.96 -14.11 14.64
N GLN A 244 12.87 -14.72 15.07
CA GLN A 244 11.52 -14.19 14.95
C GLN A 244 10.97 -13.87 16.33
N PHE A 245 10.57 -12.62 16.54
CA PHE A 245 9.71 -12.26 17.65
C PHE A 245 8.25 -12.27 17.18
N ARG A 246 7.44 -13.06 17.88
CA ARG A 246 6.00 -13.17 17.63
C ARG A 246 5.22 -12.73 18.85
N TRP A 247 4.33 -11.76 18.64
CA TRP A 247 3.44 -11.25 19.68
C TRP A 247 2.48 -12.32 20.20
N PHE A 248 2.26 -12.34 21.51
CA PHE A 248 1.10 -13.00 22.09
C PHE A 248 -0.12 -12.10 21.93
N THR A 249 -1.22 -12.69 21.46
CA THR A 249 -2.44 -11.96 21.07
C THR A 249 -3.70 -12.50 21.75
N SER A 250 -3.54 -13.41 22.72
CA SER A 250 -4.64 -13.93 23.56
C SER A 250 -5.30 -12.82 24.37
N GLU A 251 -6.54 -13.03 24.82
CA GLU A 251 -7.31 -12.05 25.61
C GLU A 251 -6.59 -11.56 26.89
N SER A 252 -5.68 -12.35 27.45
CA SER A 252 -4.87 -11.98 28.63
C SER A 252 -3.57 -11.22 28.30
N SER A 253 -3.28 -10.96 27.02
CA SER A 253 -2.08 -10.26 26.58
C SER A 253 -2.24 -8.74 26.64
N ASN A 254 -1.15 -8.02 26.91
CA ASN A 254 -1.09 -6.55 26.82
C ASN A 254 -1.03 -6.04 25.37
N PHE A 255 -1.10 -6.96 24.40
CA PHE A 255 -1.08 -6.71 22.98
C PHE A 255 -2.11 -7.63 22.32
N SER A 256 -3.06 -7.08 21.56
CA SER A 256 -4.21 -7.85 21.06
C SER A 256 -4.23 -7.95 19.53
N ASP A 257 -5.08 -8.84 19.01
CA ASP A 257 -5.32 -8.98 17.57
C ASP A 257 -6.82 -9.16 17.28
N PRO A 258 -7.66 -8.15 17.59
CA PRO A 258 -9.10 -8.29 17.45
C PRO A 258 -9.53 -8.44 15.98
N GLU A 259 -8.74 -7.93 15.04
CA GLU A 259 -8.97 -8.11 13.60
C GLU A 259 -8.45 -9.44 13.04
N GLY A 260 -7.68 -10.22 13.83
CA GLY A 260 -7.15 -11.52 13.41
C GLY A 260 -6.04 -11.44 12.36
N TYR A 261 -5.28 -10.35 12.33
CA TYR A 261 -4.21 -10.09 11.39
C TYR A 261 -3.15 -11.19 11.37
N GLN A 262 -2.83 -11.83 12.50
CA GLN A 262 -1.83 -12.91 12.53
C GLN A 262 -2.19 -14.14 11.68
N ASN A 263 -3.42 -14.23 11.19
CA ASN A 263 -3.89 -15.28 10.29
C ASN A 263 -4.12 -14.81 8.85
N MET A 264 -3.83 -13.54 8.54
CA MET A 264 -3.98 -12.96 7.21
C MET A 264 -2.74 -13.15 6.34
N THR A 265 -2.96 -13.21 5.04
CA THR A 265 -1.94 -13.03 4.00
C THR A 265 -1.50 -11.57 3.87
N ALA A 266 -0.39 -11.32 3.18
CA ALA A 266 0.07 -9.97 2.89
C ALA A 266 -0.99 -9.10 2.19
N VAL A 267 -1.75 -9.69 1.26
CA VAL A 267 -2.76 -8.94 0.50
C VAL A 267 -3.97 -8.62 1.36
N GLU A 268 -4.41 -9.52 2.24
CA GLU A 268 -5.53 -9.25 3.15
C GLU A 268 -5.18 -8.11 4.11
N VAL A 269 -3.97 -8.14 4.69
CA VAL A 269 -3.45 -7.04 5.52
C VAL A 269 -3.45 -5.73 4.75
N LEU A 270 -2.86 -5.71 3.55
CA LEU A 270 -2.74 -4.48 2.78
C LEU A 270 -4.09 -4.00 2.21
N LYS A 271 -5.03 -4.91 1.93
CA LYS A 271 -6.42 -4.57 1.57
C LYS A 271 -7.11 -3.84 2.72
N ASP A 272 -6.99 -4.33 3.94
CA ASP A 272 -7.59 -3.69 5.11
C ASP A 272 -6.94 -2.33 5.42
N LEU A 273 -5.62 -2.21 5.24
CA LEU A 273 -4.89 -0.96 5.50
C LEU A 273 -5.11 0.10 4.41
N PHE A 274 -5.19 -0.27 3.14
CA PHE A 274 -5.20 0.68 2.02
C PHE A 274 -6.51 0.72 1.21
N GLY A 275 -7.43 -0.22 1.45
CA GLY A 275 -8.71 -0.33 0.77
C GLY A 275 -8.64 -0.82 -0.69
N THR A 276 -7.46 -1.18 -1.19
CA THR A 276 -7.27 -1.72 -2.56
C THR A 276 -6.35 -2.93 -2.55
N VAL A 277 -6.37 -3.70 -3.64
CA VAL A 277 -5.49 -4.85 -3.89
C VAL A 277 -4.86 -4.78 -5.28
N PRO A 278 -3.67 -5.37 -5.49
CA PRO A 278 -3.10 -5.50 -6.82
C PRO A 278 -4.03 -6.29 -7.76
N PRO A 279 -4.04 -5.97 -9.06
CA PRO A 279 -4.73 -6.78 -10.07
C PRO A 279 -4.37 -8.27 -9.96
N GLY A 280 -5.38 -9.13 -9.84
CA GLY A 280 -5.21 -10.59 -9.72
C GLY A 280 -5.09 -11.13 -8.29
N TYR A 281 -5.13 -10.26 -7.27
CA TYR A 281 -5.04 -10.67 -5.86
C TYR A 281 -6.32 -10.34 -5.06
N ASP A 282 -7.48 -10.36 -5.70
CA ASP A 282 -8.73 -10.11 -5.02
C ASP A 282 -9.13 -11.31 -4.14
N THR A 283 -9.15 -11.09 -2.82
CA THR A 283 -9.41 -12.12 -1.82
C THR A 283 -10.90 -12.40 -1.62
N ASP A 284 -11.77 -11.60 -2.23
CA ASP A 284 -13.23 -11.83 -2.19
C ASP A 284 -13.68 -12.94 -3.15
N THR A 285 -12.77 -13.45 -3.98
CA THR A 285 -13.03 -14.58 -4.86
C THR A 285 -12.61 -15.90 -4.25
N LYS A 286 -13.59 -16.66 -3.78
CA LYS A 286 -13.43 -18.11 -3.58
C LYS A 286 -12.82 -18.72 -4.85
N ASN A 287 -11.72 -19.44 -4.69
CA ASN A 287 -11.09 -20.19 -5.78
C ASN A 287 -12.06 -21.23 -6.34
N GLY A 288 -12.00 -21.46 -7.65
CA GLY A 288 -12.94 -22.33 -8.36
C GLY A 288 -12.51 -22.64 -9.78
N THR A 289 -13.38 -23.28 -10.53
CA THR A 289 -13.16 -23.64 -11.92
C THR A 289 -14.37 -23.29 -12.77
N TRP A 290 -14.12 -22.79 -13.98
CA TRP A 290 -15.17 -22.57 -14.98
C TRP A 290 -15.74 -23.91 -15.46
N LYS A 291 -17.06 -23.99 -15.51
CA LYS A 291 -17.81 -25.13 -16.04
C LYS A 291 -18.79 -24.65 -17.09
N LYS A 292 -19.16 -25.53 -18.01
CA LYS A 292 -20.08 -25.23 -19.11
C LYS A 292 -21.04 -26.37 -19.37
N ASP A 293 -22.29 -26.02 -19.64
CA ASP A 293 -23.31 -26.92 -20.17
C ASP A 293 -24.08 -26.27 -21.34
N GLY A 294 -25.22 -26.86 -21.73
CA GLY A 294 -26.08 -26.35 -22.80
C GLY A 294 -26.79 -25.02 -22.47
N LYS A 295 -26.78 -24.57 -21.22
CA LYS A 295 -27.42 -23.33 -20.77
C LYS A 295 -26.42 -22.18 -20.63
N GLY A 296 -25.17 -22.48 -20.33
CA GLY A 296 -24.10 -21.48 -20.29
C GLY A 296 -22.92 -21.87 -19.44
N TRP A 297 -22.16 -20.86 -19.03
CA TRP A 297 -21.01 -21.00 -18.14
C TRP A 297 -21.40 -20.70 -16.70
N TRP A 298 -20.86 -21.44 -15.74
CA TRP A 298 -20.87 -21.09 -14.31
C TRP A 298 -19.48 -21.29 -13.71
N TYR A 299 -19.28 -20.76 -12.51
CA TYR A 299 -18.03 -20.91 -11.78
C TYR A 299 -18.27 -21.75 -10.53
N GLU A 300 -17.67 -22.93 -10.47
CA GLU A 300 -17.80 -23.85 -9.35
C GLU A 300 -16.62 -23.64 -8.41
N TYR A 301 -16.91 -23.18 -7.19
CA TYR A 301 -15.91 -23.01 -6.14
C TYR A 301 -15.37 -24.37 -5.66
N SER A 302 -14.19 -24.37 -5.06
CA SER A 302 -13.53 -25.58 -4.57
C SER A 302 -14.34 -26.36 -3.52
N ASP A 303 -15.27 -25.70 -2.82
CA ASP A 303 -16.19 -26.31 -1.85
C ASP A 303 -17.46 -26.89 -2.51
N GLY A 304 -17.54 -26.85 -3.85
CA GLY A 304 -18.69 -27.30 -4.64
C GLY A 304 -19.83 -26.28 -4.76
N SER A 305 -19.76 -25.13 -4.07
CA SER A 305 -20.74 -24.06 -4.21
C SER A 305 -20.48 -23.21 -5.46
N TYR A 306 -21.40 -22.31 -5.81
CA TYR A 306 -21.26 -21.42 -6.97
C TYR A 306 -21.91 -20.05 -6.70
N PRO A 307 -21.46 -18.97 -7.35
CA PRO A 307 -22.06 -17.65 -7.20
C PRO A 307 -23.40 -17.57 -7.92
N ALA A 308 -24.37 -16.90 -7.29
CA ALA A 308 -25.67 -16.60 -7.87
C ALA A 308 -26.15 -15.21 -7.41
N SER A 309 -26.77 -14.46 -8.33
CA SER A 309 -27.22 -13.07 -8.15
C SER A 309 -26.15 -12.13 -7.58
N LYS A 310 -24.92 -12.20 -8.11
CA LYS A 310 -23.81 -11.37 -7.60
C LYS A 310 -22.70 -11.15 -8.61
N TRP A 311 -21.95 -10.08 -8.37
CA TRP A 311 -20.65 -9.82 -8.98
C TRP A 311 -19.58 -10.70 -8.36
N VAL A 312 -18.65 -11.17 -9.21
CA VAL A 312 -17.49 -11.97 -8.81
C VAL A 312 -16.34 -11.59 -9.73
N LYS A 313 -15.15 -11.36 -9.15
CA LYS A 313 -13.97 -10.94 -9.91
C LYS A 313 -12.99 -12.09 -10.11
N ILE A 314 -13.10 -12.80 -11.24
CA ILE A 314 -12.29 -13.99 -11.51
C ILE A 314 -11.12 -13.59 -12.41
N ASP A 315 -9.89 -13.93 -12.03
CA ASP A 315 -8.67 -13.60 -12.78
C ASP A 315 -8.60 -12.10 -13.16
N ASN A 316 -8.95 -11.23 -12.21
CA ASN A 316 -9.01 -9.78 -12.34
C ASN A 316 -10.09 -9.24 -13.30
N ILE A 317 -10.99 -10.09 -13.80
CA ILE A 317 -12.09 -9.70 -14.67
C ILE A 317 -13.40 -9.78 -13.86
N TRP A 318 -14.21 -8.73 -13.92
CA TRP A 318 -15.53 -8.74 -13.30
C TRP A 318 -16.53 -9.52 -14.15
N TYR A 319 -17.22 -10.46 -13.51
CA TYR A 319 -18.34 -11.22 -14.05
C TYR A 319 -19.56 -11.00 -13.17
N TYR A 320 -20.75 -11.05 -13.77
CA TYR A 320 -22.01 -11.11 -13.02
C TYR A 320 -22.64 -12.49 -13.20
N PHE A 321 -23.02 -13.12 -12.10
CA PHE A 321 -23.74 -14.40 -12.12
C PHE A 321 -25.21 -14.16 -11.84
N LYS A 322 -26.06 -14.64 -12.74
CA LYS A 322 -27.53 -14.56 -12.64
C LYS A 322 -28.03 -15.37 -11.43
N SER A 323 -29.29 -15.23 -11.08
CA SER A 323 -29.93 -16.02 -10.00
C SER A 323 -29.85 -17.52 -10.19
N SER A 324 -29.74 -17.99 -11.44
CA SER A 324 -29.54 -19.39 -11.79
C SER A 324 -28.10 -19.88 -11.61
N GLY A 325 -27.16 -19.02 -11.24
CA GLY A 325 -25.74 -19.32 -11.15
C GLY A 325 -24.97 -19.28 -12.46
N TYR A 326 -25.62 -18.97 -13.59
CA TYR A 326 -24.96 -18.83 -14.88
C TYR A 326 -24.43 -17.42 -15.07
N MET A 327 -23.22 -17.31 -15.62
CA MET A 327 -22.57 -16.08 -16.05
C MET A 327 -23.46 -15.29 -17.00
N ALA A 328 -23.53 -13.98 -16.80
CA ALA A 328 -24.24 -13.05 -17.66
C ALA A 328 -23.38 -12.61 -18.85
N THR A 329 -24.05 -12.37 -19.97
CA THR A 329 -23.51 -11.72 -21.17
C THR A 329 -24.51 -10.64 -21.58
N GLY A 330 -24.04 -9.54 -22.17
CA GLY A 330 -24.89 -8.40 -22.53
C GLY A 330 -25.24 -7.51 -21.33
N TRP A 331 -26.40 -6.85 -21.39
CA TRP A 331 -26.83 -5.89 -20.36
C TRP A 331 -27.26 -6.55 -19.05
N VAL A 332 -26.76 -6.03 -17.93
CA VAL A 332 -27.10 -6.43 -16.56
C VAL A 332 -27.63 -5.21 -15.80
N LYS A 333 -28.73 -5.38 -15.06
CA LYS A 333 -29.26 -4.36 -14.14
C LYS A 333 -29.05 -4.80 -12.70
N ASP A 334 -28.24 -4.07 -11.96
CA ASP A 334 -27.93 -4.31 -10.55
C ASP A 334 -27.74 -2.97 -9.84
N GLY A 335 -28.86 -2.29 -9.54
CA GLY A 335 -28.88 -0.87 -9.17
C GLY A 335 -28.65 0.04 -10.40
N ASP A 336 -27.44 0.01 -10.95
CA ASP A 336 -27.06 0.64 -12.22
C ASP A 336 -27.15 -0.36 -13.40
N TRP A 337 -26.99 0.14 -14.63
CA TRP A 337 -26.85 -0.70 -15.82
C TRP A 337 -25.37 -0.99 -16.09
N TYR A 338 -25.05 -2.21 -16.47
CA TYR A 338 -23.70 -2.68 -16.78
C TYR A 338 -23.73 -3.49 -18.08
N TYR A 339 -22.59 -3.63 -18.74
CA TYR A 339 -22.48 -4.42 -19.97
C TYR A 339 -21.38 -5.47 -19.85
N MET A 340 -21.74 -6.72 -20.11
CA MET A 340 -20.82 -7.87 -20.16
C MET A 340 -20.60 -8.23 -21.63
N ASP A 341 -19.36 -8.45 -22.05
CA ASP A 341 -19.09 -8.90 -23.42
C ASP A 341 -19.49 -10.38 -23.64
N SER A 342 -19.17 -10.92 -24.80
CA SER A 342 -19.46 -12.32 -25.15
C SER A 342 -18.69 -13.35 -24.31
N SER A 343 -17.57 -12.95 -23.70
CA SER A 343 -16.83 -13.77 -22.73
C SER A 343 -17.40 -13.64 -21.31
N GLY A 344 -18.34 -12.72 -21.10
CA GLY A 344 -18.88 -12.37 -19.79
C GLY A 344 -18.04 -11.37 -19.02
N ALA A 345 -17.00 -10.79 -19.63
CA ALA A 345 -16.17 -9.78 -19.00
C ALA A 345 -16.90 -8.43 -18.96
N MET A 346 -16.95 -7.80 -17.80
CA MET A 346 -17.55 -6.47 -17.62
C MET A 346 -16.77 -5.43 -18.42
N GLN A 347 -17.48 -4.61 -19.19
CA GLN A 347 -16.90 -3.57 -20.02
C GLN A 347 -16.88 -2.22 -19.29
N THR A 348 -15.87 -1.41 -19.64
CA THR A 348 -15.74 0.01 -19.26
C THR A 348 -15.46 0.85 -20.50
N GLY A 349 -15.76 2.14 -20.47
CA GLY A 349 -15.59 3.04 -21.62
C GLY A 349 -16.70 2.89 -22.66
N TRP A 350 -16.40 3.17 -23.92
CA TRP A 350 -17.37 3.12 -25.01
C TRP A 350 -17.73 1.68 -25.40
N VAL A 351 -19.03 1.38 -25.41
CA VAL A 351 -19.57 0.10 -25.90
C VAL A 351 -20.62 0.36 -26.97
N LYS A 352 -20.54 -0.40 -28.06
CA LYS A 352 -21.57 -0.42 -29.09
C LYS A 352 -22.45 -1.65 -28.91
N SER A 353 -23.71 -1.43 -28.56
CA SER A 353 -24.72 -2.47 -28.42
C SER A 353 -25.73 -2.32 -29.57
N GLY A 354 -25.65 -3.21 -30.56
CA GLY A 354 -26.38 -3.08 -31.82
C GLY A 354 -25.88 -1.87 -32.63
N SER A 355 -26.77 -0.95 -32.97
CA SER A 355 -26.44 0.29 -33.68
C SER A 355 -26.15 1.48 -32.76
N VAL A 356 -26.29 1.31 -31.44
CA VAL A 356 -26.28 2.40 -30.46
C VAL A 356 -25.00 2.36 -29.62
N TRP A 357 -24.41 3.53 -29.38
CA TRP A 357 -23.26 3.71 -28.49
C TRP A 357 -23.71 4.07 -27.08
N TYR A 358 -22.99 3.52 -26.11
CA TYR A 358 -23.16 3.75 -24.68
C TYR A 358 -21.78 3.99 -24.07
N TYR A 359 -21.75 4.68 -22.92
CA TYR A 359 -20.53 4.87 -22.16
C TYR A 359 -20.67 4.25 -20.77
N LEU A 360 -19.72 3.39 -20.39
CA LEU A 360 -19.63 2.77 -19.08
C LEU A 360 -18.53 3.48 -18.30
N LYS A 361 -18.83 3.95 -17.09
CA LYS A 361 -17.85 4.59 -16.19
C LYS A 361 -16.72 3.60 -15.85
N SER A 362 -15.65 4.06 -15.20
CA SER A 362 -14.58 3.19 -14.70
C SER A 362 -15.07 2.11 -13.73
N SER A 363 -16.19 2.34 -13.06
CA SER A 363 -16.88 1.35 -12.22
C SER A 363 -17.73 0.34 -12.99
N GLY A 364 -17.79 0.43 -14.33
CA GLY A 364 -18.65 -0.38 -15.21
C GLY A 364 -20.09 0.12 -15.32
N ALA A 365 -20.53 1.00 -14.43
CA ALA A 365 -21.90 1.53 -14.45
C ALA A 365 -22.11 2.47 -15.65
N MET A 366 -23.23 2.29 -16.35
CA MET A 366 -23.65 3.08 -17.51
C MET A 366 -23.83 4.55 -17.15
N ALA A 367 -23.22 5.42 -17.94
CA ALA A 367 -23.35 6.86 -17.79
C ALA A 367 -24.63 7.39 -18.45
N THR A 368 -25.13 8.49 -17.89
CA THR A 368 -26.18 9.34 -18.46
C THR A 368 -25.74 10.79 -18.29
N GLY A 369 -26.23 11.69 -19.13
CA GLY A 369 -25.83 13.09 -19.14
C GLY A 369 -24.53 13.34 -19.90
N TRP A 370 -23.90 14.48 -19.60
CA TRP A 370 -22.65 14.88 -20.23
C TRP A 370 -21.47 14.09 -19.67
N ILE A 371 -20.62 13.59 -20.56
CA ILE A 371 -19.30 13.03 -20.21
C ILE A 371 -18.22 13.66 -21.08
N GLN A 372 -16.99 13.65 -20.57
CA GLN A 372 -15.81 14.09 -21.30
C GLN A 372 -14.88 12.89 -21.52
N ASP A 373 -14.45 12.68 -22.77
CA ASP A 373 -13.53 11.63 -23.16
C ASP A 373 -12.57 12.14 -24.25
N GLY A 374 -11.27 11.95 -24.04
CA GLY A 374 -10.23 12.43 -24.97
C GLY A 374 -10.31 13.93 -25.30
N GLY A 375 -10.73 14.77 -24.33
CA GLY A 375 -10.89 16.21 -24.51
C GLY A 375 -12.18 16.64 -25.21
N ASN A 376 -13.00 15.71 -25.70
CA ASN A 376 -14.28 15.98 -26.35
C ASN A 376 -15.43 15.73 -25.38
N TRP A 377 -16.53 16.47 -25.53
CA TRP A 377 -17.76 16.25 -24.76
C TRP A 377 -18.79 15.46 -25.57
N TYR A 378 -19.49 14.56 -24.89
CA TYR A 378 -20.56 13.74 -25.45
C TYR A 378 -21.75 13.74 -24.49
N TYR A 379 -22.95 13.53 -25.02
CA TYR A 379 -24.16 13.43 -24.20
C TYR A 379 -24.81 12.04 -24.33
N LEU A 380 -25.04 11.40 -23.18
CA LEU A 380 -25.75 10.14 -23.07
C LEU A 380 -27.18 10.44 -22.60
N LYS A 381 -28.18 10.02 -23.37
CA LYS A 381 -29.59 10.20 -23.01
C LYS A 381 -29.94 9.44 -21.73
N SER A 382 -31.14 9.68 -21.18
CA SER A 382 -31.60 8.95 -19.98
C SER A 382 -31.63 7.42 -20.16
N SER A 383 -31.77 6.95 -21.40
CA SER A 383 -31.64 5.53 -21.76
C SER A 383 -30.19 5.03 -21.86
N GLY A 384 -29.20 5.90 -21.66
CA GLY A 384 -27.77 5.64 -21.87
C GLY A 384 -27.30 5.77 -23.32
N ALA A 385 -28.22 5.88 -24.28
CA ALA A 385 -27.87 6.00 -25.69
C ALA A 385 -27.18 7.34 -25.98
N MET A 386 -26.03 7.29 -26.64
CA MET A 386 -25.31 8.48 -27.10
C MET A 386 -26.19 9.29 -28.08
N ALA A 387 -26.29 10.59 -27.83
CA ALA A 387 -26.90 11.54 -28.75
C ALA A 387 -25.96 11.78 -29.95
N ALA A 388 -26.53 11.91 -31.16
CA ALA A 388 -25.75 12.15 -32.37
C ALA A 388 -26.57 12.93 -33.41
N GLY A 389 -26.04 14.06 -33.88
CA GLY A 389 -26.69 14.94 -34.85
C GLY A 389 -27.93 15.64 -34.30
N GLU A 390 -27.92 16.04 -33.03
CA GLU A 390 -29.08 16.61 -32.33
C GLU A 390 -28.68 17.69 -31.30
N TYR A 391 -29.63 18.52 -30.88
CA TYR A 391 -29.45 19.54 -29.85
C TYR A 391 -29.79 19.01 -28.46
N ILE A 392 -28.91 19.28 -27.49
CA ILE A 392 -29.08 19.03 -26.06
C ILE A 392 -29.18 20.38 -25.35
N GLY A 393 -30.40 20.88 -25.20
CA GLY A 393 -30.63 22.27 -24.78
C GLY A 393 -30.07 23.23 -25.83
N LYS A 394 -29.11 24.08 -25.44
CA LYS A 394 -28.45 25.02 -26.35
C LYS A 394 -27.19 24.47 -27.05
N TYR A 395 -26.79 23.25 -26.73
CA TYR A 395 -25.54 22.65 -27.20
C TYR A 395 -25.83 21.65 -28.32
N TYR A 396 -25.09 21.70 -29.44
CA TYR A 396 -25.25 20.75 -30.54
C TYR A 396 -24.17 19.67 -30.50
N VAL A 397 -24.57 18.40 -30.65
CA VAL A 397 -23.63 17.29 -30.88
C VAL A 397 -23.70 16.86 -32.34
N ASP A 398 -22.55 16.70 -32.99
CA ASP A 398 -22.48 16.31 -34.40
C ASP A 398 -22.88 14.84 -34.62
N LYS A 399 -22.84 14.35 -35.87
CA LYS A 399 -23.19 12.96 -36.21
C LYS A 399 -22.26 11.91 -35.57
N SER A 400 -21.09 12.31 -35.08
CA SER A 400 -20.19 11.45 -34.30
C SER A 400 -20.48 11.51 -32.80
N GLY A 401 -21.40 12.38 -32.36
CA GLY A 401 -21.79 12.58 -30.97
C GLY A 401 -20.94 13.60 -30.22
N LYS A 402 -19.96 14.22 -30.89
CA LYS A 402 -19.08 15.22 -30.29
C LYS A 402 -19.81 16.54 -30.19
N TRP A 403 -19.76 17.17 -29.02
CA TRP A 403 -20.15 18.56 -28.86
C TRP A 403 -19.26 19.45 -29.70
N VAL A 404 -19.89 20.36 -30.42
CA VAL A 404 -19.22 21.42 -31.18
C VAL A 404 -19.70 22.77 -30.66
N GLU A 405 -18.76 23.71 -30.57
CA GLU A 405 -19.02 25.08 -30.12
C GLU A 405 -19.86 25.87 -31.12
#